data_AF-A0A423UP63-F1
#
_entry.id   AF-A0A423UP63-F1
#
_cell.length_a   1.000
_cell.length_b   1.000
_cell.length_c   1.000
_cell.angle_alpha   90.00
_cell.angle_beta   90.00
_cell.angle_gamma   90.00
#
_symmetry.space_group_name_H-M   'P 1'
#
loop_
_entity.id
_entity.type
_entity.pdbx_description
1 polymer ?
#
loop_
_entity_poly.entity_id
_entity_poly.type
_entity_poly.pdbx_seq_one_letter_code
_entity_poly.pdbx_strand_id
1 'polypeptide(L)'
;MPETTRNAPAAPTIDGTTSAAASATNAPTASAASPTPTFAGLRQVSDGWIKKYVLTYTMPDGSTYEYESASRKGPEAYRAELEAHARGESAASDAVCIVPQTPDGRLLLIREFRYPLNSWCIAFPAGLVDPGEDLAAAVDRELREETGYALRADLGAAALDPLPQAGFSSTGLTDETVQVVFAQVERVADAQPEPAELIEPFLLPIADIPRFLAENDTPIGTRAQLVLEAFARRR
;
A
#
# COMPACT_ATOMS: atom_id res chain seq x y z
N MET A 1 -11.76 -11.74 -36.19
CA MET A 1 -12.00 -11.25 -34.81
C MET A 1 -12.38 -9.78 -34.94
N PRO A 2 -13.66 -9.41 -34.94
CA PRO A 2 -14.04 -8.01 -35.15
C PRO A 2 -13.85 -7.22 -33.86
N GLU A 3 -13.16 -6.09 -33.98
CA GLU A 3 -12.99 -5.07 -32.94
C GLU A 3 -14.33 -4.44 -32.59
N THR A 4 -14.70 -4.48 -31.31
CA THR A 4 -15.84 -3.73 -30.77
C THR A 4 -15.38 -2.36 -30.29
N THR A 5 -15.55 -1.36 -31.15
CA THR A 5 -15.49 0.06 -30.80
C THR A 5 -16.55 0.39 -29.73
N ARG A 6 -16.10 0.84 -28.54
CA ARG A 6 -16.96 1.38 -27.48
C ARG A 6 -17.32 2.83 -27.81
N ASN A 7 -18.61 3.11 -28.07
CA ASN A 7 -19.16 4.46 -28.12
C ASN A 7 -19.37 4.99 -26.69
N ALA A 8 -18.75 6.12 -26.36
CA ALA A 8 -19.06 6.90 -25.17
C ALA A 8 -20.21 7.89 -25.46
N PRO A 9 -21.20 8.06 -24.56
CA PRO A 9 -22.22 9.09 -24.74
C PRO A 9 -21.71 10.47 -24.31
N ALA A 10 -22.11 11.50 -25.08
CA ALA A 10 -21.77 12.90 -24.87
C ALA A 10 -22.42 13.49 -23.61
N ALA A 11 -21.67 14.37 -22.93
CA ALA A 11 -22.12 15.10 -21.74
C ALA A 11 -23.06 16.27 -22.12
N PRO A 12 -24.13 16.53 -21.35
CA PRO A 12 -24.93 17.75 -21.51
C PRO A 12 -24.31 18.94 -20.77
N THR A 13 -24.23 20.07 -21.46
CA THR A 13 -23.90 21.40 -20.93
C THR A 13 -25.10 21.96 -20.16
N ILE A 14 -24.87 22.50 -18.95
CA ILE A 14 -25.90 23.28 -18.23
C ILE A 14 -25.27 24.55 -17.68
N ASP A 15 -25.84 25.69 -18.10
CA ASP A 15 -25.52 27.05 -17.71
C ASP A 15 -25.83 27.34 -16.24
N GLY A 16 -25.00 28.21 -15.65
CA GLY A 16 -25.08 28.61 -14.26
C GLY A 16 -26.15 29.66 -13.97
N THR A 17 -26.71 29.59 -12.77
CA THR A 17 -27.15 30.76 -11.98
C THR A 17 -27.02 30.47 -10.49
N THR A 18 -26.53 31.46 -9.77
CA THR A 18 -26.21 31.51 -8.33
C THR A 18 -27.43 31.75 -7.45
N SER A 19 -27.49 31.10 -6.27
CA SER A 19 -28.15 31.65 -5.06
C SER A 19 -27.61 30.98 -3.80
N ALA A 20 -27.38 31.77 -2.75
CA ALA A 20 -26.72 31.38 -1.51
C ALA A 20 -27.70 31.05 -0.36
N ALA A 21 -27.18 30.26 0.58
CA ALA A 21 -27.53 30.10 1.99
C ALA A 21 -28.70 29.17 2.40
N ALA A 22 -28.34 28.00 2.95
CA ALA A 22 -28.71 27.59 4.31
C ALA A 22 -27.89 26.35 4.72
N SER A 23 -27.12 26.46 5.81
CA SER A 23 -26.33 25.38 6.41
C SER A 23 -27.25 24.37 7.09
N ALA A 24 -27.67 23.34 6.36
CA ALA A 24 -28.28 22.15 6.92
C ALA A 24 -27.18 21.18 7.38
N THR A 25 -27.21 20.82 8.65
CA THR A 25 -26.42 19.73 9.23
C THR A 25 -26.80 18.41 8.53
N ASN A 26 -25.98 17.98 7.58
CA ASN A 26 -26.12 16.67 6.93
C ASN A 26 -25.64 15.58 7.88
N ALA A 27 -26.54 15.07 8.71
CA ALA A 27 -26.39 13.72 9.22
C ALA A 27 -26.51 12.74 8.04
N PRO A 28 -25.68 11.69 7.94
CA PRO A 28 -25.80 10.74 6.86
C PRO A 28 -27.16 10.05 6.98
N THR A 29 -28.04 10.31 6.02
CA THR A 29 -29.19 9.46 5.75
C THR A 29 -28.66 8.06 5.45
N ALA A 30 -29.25 7.05 6.07
CA ALA A 30 -28.89 5.66 5.81
C ALA A 30 -29.07 5.40 4.30
N SER A 31 -27.96 5.34 3.59
CA SER A 31 -27.94 5.04 2.15
C SER A 31 -28.57 3.66 1.97
N ALA A 32 -29.54 3.55 1.05
CA ALA A 32 -29.92 2.25 0.54
C ALA A 32 -28.64 1.53 0.08
N ALA A 33 -28.46 0.27 0.49
CA ALA A 33 -27.28 -0.50 0.15
C ALA A 33 -27.11 -0.52 -1.38
N SER A 34 -25.94 -0.09 -1.86
CA SER A 34 -25.66 -0.10 -3.30
C SER A 34 -25.63 -1.55 -3.81
N PRO A 35 -26.08 -1.82 -5.04
CA PRO A 35 -26.00 -3.16 -5.63
C PRO A 35 -24.54 -3.64 -5.59
N THR A 36 -24.27 -4.70 -4.83
CA THR A 36 -22.92 -5.17 -4.49
C THR A 36 -22.75 -6.64 -4.87
N PRO A 37 -21.71 -7.04 -5.64
CA PRO A 37 -21.41 -8.44 -5.91
C PRO A 37 -21.16 -9.25 -4.62
N THR A 38 -21.57 -10.51 -4.60
CA THR A 38 -21.32 -11.43 -3.47
C THR A 38 -20.31 -12.50 -3.86
N PHE A 39 -19.32 -12.75 -2.99
CA PHE A 39 -18.32 -13.78 -3.21
C PHE A 39 -18.99 -15.17 -3.19
N ALA A 40 -18.81 -15.95 -4.25
CA ALA A 40 -19.42 -17.26 -4.43
C ALA A 40 -18.42 -18.42 -4.32
N GLY A 41 -17.14 -18.17 -4.64
CA GLY A 41 -16.10 -19.20 -4.52
C GLY A 41 -14.75 -18.76 -5.07
N LEU A 42 -13.73 -19.60 -4.86
CA LEU A 42 -12.41 -19.43 -5.46
C LEU A 42 -11.86 -20.77 -5.94
N ARG A 43 -11.01 -20.71 -6.96
CA ARG A 43 -10.23 -21.84 -7.49
C ARG A 43 -8.77 -21.43 -7.64
N GLN A 44 -7.87 -22.19 -7.00
CA GLN A 44 -6.43 -22.01 -7.19
C GLN A 44 -6.01 -22.50 -8.59
N VAL A 45 -5.21 -21.69 -9.28
CA VAL A 45 -4.71 -21.94 -10.64
C VAL A 45 -3.23 -22.32 -10.63
N SER A 46 -2.43 -21.71 -9.75
CA SER A 46 -1.00 -22.02 -9.58
C SER A 46 -0.62 -22.09 -8.12
N ASP A 47 0.47 -22.81 -7.83
CA ASP A 47 1.06 -22.91 -6.50
C ASP A 47 2.49 -22.36 -6.46
N GLY A 48 3.02 -22.14 -5.26
CA GLY A 48 4.32 -21.53 -5.00
C GLY A 48 4.24 -20.33 -4.05
N TRP A 49 5.28 -19.49 -4.07
CA TRP A 49 5.33 -18.28 -3.25
C TRP A 49 4.17 -17.33 -3.56
N ILE A 50 3.91 -17.10 -4.84
CA ILE A 50 2.75 -16.34 -5.34
C ILE A 50 1.79 -17.33 -5.99
N LYS A 51 0.53 -17.33 -5.54
CA LYS A 51 -0.53 -18.22 -6.03
C LYS A 51 -1.51 -17.40 -6.85
N LYS A 52 -1.88 -17.90 -8.02
CA LYS A 52 -2.96 -17.35 -8.85
C LYS A 52 -4.28 -18.02 -8.46
N TYR A 53 -5.33 -17.23 -8.33
CA TYR A 53 -6.70 -17.66 -8.09
C TYR A 53 -7.64 -17.11 -9.15
N VAL A 54 -8.72 -17.84 -9.42
CA VAL A 54 -9.94 -17.30 -10.05
C VAL A 54 -11.00 -17.22 -8.96
N LEU A 55 -11.44 -16.00 -8.69
CA LEU A 55 -12.54 -15.68 -7.79
C LEU A 55 -13.84 -15.68 -8.59
N THR A 56 -14.90 -16.22 -8.01
CA THR A 56 -16.23 -16.23 -8.59
C THR A 56 -17.15 -15.38 -7.74
N TYR A 57 -17.88 -14.47 -8.36
CA TYR A 57 -18.86 -13.61 -7.72
C TYR A 57 -20.24 -13.79 -8.35
N THR A 58 -21.28 -13.70 -7.52
CA THR A 58 -22.66 -13.50 -7.97
C THR A 58 -22.93 -12.01 -8.02
N MET A 59 -23.23 -11.50 -9.21
CA MET A 59 -23.50 -10.09 -9.45
C MET A 59 -24.92 -9.72 -8.97
N PRO A 60 -25.21 -8.42 -8.78
CA PRO A 60 -26.54 -7.97 -8.33
C PRO A 60 -27.70 -8.37 -9.23
N ASP A 61 -27.45 -8.60 -10.53
CA ASP A 61 -28.43 -9.09 -11.50
C ASP A 61 -28.56 -10.63 -11.53
N GLY A 62 -27.84 -11.33 -10.65
CA GLY A 62 -27.79 -12.79 -10.56
C GLY A 62 -26.81 -13.45 -11.53
N SER A 63 -26.13 -12.69 -12.39
CA SER A 63 -25.10 -13.23 -13.29
C SER A 63 -23.84 -13.65 -12.52
N THR A 64 -23.06 -14.56 -13.10
CA THR A 64 -21.77 -14.98 -12.55
C THR A 64 -20.64 -14.18 -13.18
N TYR A 65 -19.71 -13.71 -12.37
CA TYR A 65 -18.49 -13.03 -12.81
C TYR A 65 -17.24 -13.72 -12.26
N GLU A 66 -16.25 -13.94 -13.12
CA GLU A 66 -14.96 -14.49 -12.74
C GLU A 66 -13.88 -13.39 -12.78
N TYR A 67 -13.02 -13.37 -11.75
CA TYR A 67 -11.95 -12.40 -11.60
C TYR A 67 -10.63 -13.08 -11.24
N GLU A 68 -9.54 -12.74 -11.92
CA GLU A 68 -8.22 -13.28 -11.59
C GLU A 68 -7.58 -12.47 -10.46
N SER A 69 -6.96 -13.16 -9.51
CA SER A 69 -6.25 -12.54 -8.38
C SER A 69 -4.95 -13.28 -8.08
N ALA A 70 -3.98 -12.57 -7.51
CA ALA A 70 -2.77 -13.13 -6.93
C ALA A 70 -2.80 -13.00 -5.41
N SER A 71 -2.36 -14.03 -4.69
CA SER A 71 -2.20 -13.98 -3.23
C SER A 71 -1.02 -14.84 -2.78
N ARG A 72 -0.40 -14.49 -1.64
CA ARG A 72 0.57 -15.36 -0.95
C ARG A 72 -0.13 -16.43 -0.12
N LYS A 73 -1.36 -16.17 0.31
CA LYS A 73 -2.15 -16.99 1.24
C LYS A 73 -2.62 -18.28 0.56
N GLY A 74 -2.72 -19.36 1.34
CA GLY A 74 -3.37 -20.59 0.91
C GLY A 74 -4.88 -20.41 0.71
N PRO A 75 -5.57 -21.36 0.05
CA PRO A 75 -6.96 -21.19 -0.36
C PRO A 75 -7.93 -20.98 0.81
N GLU A 76 -7.71 -21.63 1.94
CA GLU A 76 -8.55 -21.48 3.14
C GLU A 76 -8.40 -20.11 3.79
N ALA A 77 -7.15 -19.68 4.01
CA ALA A 77 -6.85 -18.36 4.56
C ALA A 77 -7.34 -17.23 3.64
N TYR A 78 -7.14 -17.37 2.33
CA TYR A 78 -7.57 -16.36 1.38
C TYR A 78 -9.10 -16.26 1.29
N ARG A 79 -9.82 -17.41 1.33
CA ARG A 79 -11.29 -17.42 1.42
C ARG A 79 -11.77 -16.70 2.68
N ALA A 80 -11.21 -17.03 3.83
CA ALA A 80 -11.61 -16.45 5.11
C ALA A 80 -11.43 -14.93 5.11
N GLU A 81 -10.34 -14.43 4.53
CA GLU A 81 -10.09 -13.00 4.42
C GLU A 81 -11.08 -12.30 3.47
N LEU A 82 -11.38 -12.86 2.30
CA LEU A 82 -12.39 -12.31 1.39
C LEU A 82 -13.78 -12.24 2.06
N GLU A 83 -14.15 -13.26 2.82
CA GLU A 83 -15.40 -13.29 3.58
C GLU A 83 -15.40 -12.24 4.71
N ALA A 84 -14.27 -12.04 5.38
CA ALA A 84 -14.09 -11.01 6.40
C ALA A 84 -14.23 -9.59 5.79
N HIS A 85 -13.59 -9.33 4.66
CA HIS A 85 -13.73 -8.07 3.92
C HIS A 85 -15.18 -7.81 3.52
N ALA A 86 -15.91 -8.83 3.07
CA ALA A 86 -17.33 -8.71 2.74
C ALA A 86 -18.19 -8.32 3.95
N ARG A 87 -17.75 -8.62 5.18
CA ARG A 87 -18.39 -8.19 6.44
C ARG A 87 -17.87 -6.85 6.96
N GLY A 88 -16.94 -6.21 6.26
CA GLY A 88 -16.32 -4.95 6.66
C GLY A 88 -15.29 -5.08 7.78
N GLU A 89 -14.75 -6.28 8.00
CA GLU A 89 -13.69 -6.52 8.97
C GLU A 89 -12.34 -6.01 8.43
N SER A 90 -11.53 -5.43 9.31
CA SER A 90 -10.17 -4.99 8.97
C SER A 90 -9.24 -6.19 8.78
N ALA A 91 -8.42 -6.14 7.74
CA ALA A 91 -7.37 -7.12 7.53
C ALA A 91 -6.22 -6.95 8.53
N ALA A 92 -5.58 -8.07 8.89
CA ALA A 92 -4.22 -8.02 9.41
C ALA A 92 -3.26 -7.50 8.33
N SER A 93 -2.13 -6.96 8.73
CA SER A 93 -1.12 -6.45 7.79
C SER A 93 -0.20 -7.57 7.35
N ASP A 94 -0.08 -7.79 6.05
CA ASP A 94 0.85 -8.78 5.49
C ASP A 94 2.31 -8.28 5.49
N ALA A 95 2.51 -6.96 5.49
CA ALA A 95 3.81 -6.31 5.42
C ALA A 95 3.80 -4.93 6.09
N VAL A 96 5.00 -4.36 6.31
CA VAL A 96 5.20 -2.96 6.74
C VAL A 96 5.90 -2.15 5.66
N CYS A 97 5.64 -0.85 5.62
CA CYS A 97 6.39 0.12 4.84
C CYS A 97 6.72 1.30 5.74
N ILE A 98 8.01 1.56 5.93
CA ILE A 98 8.50 2.39 7.03
C ILE A 98 8.95 3.69 6.43
N VAL A 99 8.41 4.83 6.87
CA VAL A 99 8.84 6.17 6.47
C VAL A 99 9.75 6.71 7.57
N PRO A 100 11.06 6.46 7.53
CA PRO A 100 11.95 6.69 8.65
C PRO A 100 12.52 8.10 8.54
N GLN A 101 12.47 8.84 9.63
CA GLN A 101 13.00 10.19 9.74
C GLN A 101 14.12 10.26 10.78
N THR A 102 15.26 10.82 10.40
CA THR A 102 16.37 11.05 11.31
C THR A 102 16.18 12.37 12.09
N PRO A 103 16.82 12.54 13.27
CA PRO A 103 16.68 13.74 14.10
C PRO A 103 17.04 15.05 13.38
N ASP A 104 17.89 14.98 12.36
CA ASP A 104 18.33 16.12 11.57
C ASP A 104 17.49 16.36 10.31
N GLY A 105 16.28 15.80 10.25
CA GLY A 105 15.28 16.15 9.24
C GLY A 105 15.54 15.54 7.85
N ARG A 106 16.13 14.35 7.80
CA ARG A 106 16.31 13.57 6.57
C ARG A 106 15.38 12.36 6.61
N LEU A 107 14.89 11.96 5.44
CA LEU A 107 14.23 10.68 5.25
C LEU A 107 15.26 9.63 4.89
N LEU A 108 15.12 8.43 5.46
CA LEU A 108 15.90 7.26 5.08
C LEU A 108 15.13 6.49 4.01
N LEU A 109 15.71 6.42 2.82
CA LEU A 109 15.18 5.65 1.70
C LEU A 109 16.15 4.51 1.37
N ILE A 110 15.66 3.60 0.54
CA ILE A 110 16.48 2.56 -0.08
C ILE A 110 16.37 2.64 -1.59
N ARG A 111 17.46 2.26 -2.25
CA ARG A 111 17.47 1.88 -3.66
C ARG A 111 17.58 0.36 -3.70
N GLU A 112 16.53 -0.31 -4.16
CA GLU A 112 16.43 -1.77 -4.16
C GLU A 112 16.28 -2.33 -5.58
N PHE A 113 16.89 -3.48 -5.86
CA PHE A 113 16.65 -4.18 -7.13
C PHE A 113 15.38 -5.02 -7.06
N ARG A 114 14.36 -4.64 -7.84
CA ARG A 114 13.09 -5.36 -7.90
C ARG A 114 13.08 -6.31 -9.09
N TYR A 115 13.19 -7.61 -8.81
CA TYR A 115 13.14 -8.66 -9.84
C TYR A 115 11.93 -8.56 -10.79
N PRO A 116 10.69 -8.28 -10.34
CA PRO A 116 9.55 -8.12 -11.26
C PRO A 116 9.68 -6.94 -12.24
N LEU A 117 10.46 -5.92 -11.87
CA LEU A 117 10.77 -4.77 -12.73
C LEU A 117 12.05 -4.97 -13.53
N ASN A 118 12.88 -5.95 -13.15
CA ASN A 118 14.24 -6.14 -13.62
C ASN A 118 15.05 -4.83 -13.58
N SER A 119 14.86 -4.04 -12.52
CA SER A 119 15.43 -2.70 -12.38
C SER A 119 15.62 -2.34 -10.92
N TRP A 120 16.55 -1.43 -10.68
CA TRP A 120 16.61 -0.66 -9.44
C TRP A 120 15.40 0.24 -9.32
N CYS A 121 14.94 0.43 -8.08
CA CYS A 121 13.78 1.23 -7.72
C CYS A 121 14.06 1.95 -6.39
N ILE A 122 13.62 3.19 -6.27
CA ILE A 122 13.63 3.94 -5.01
C ILE A 122 12.38 3.58 -4.22
N ALA A 123 12.58 3.18 -2.97
CA ALA A 123 11.52 2.81 -2.06
C ALA A 123 11.83 3.27 -0.63
N PHE A 124 10.84 3.08 0.23
CA PHE A 124 11.03 3.09 1.67
C PHE A 124 11.34 1.67 2.16
N PRO A 125 12.12 1.51 3.26
CA PRO A 125 12.34 0.21 3.87
C PRO A 125 11.02 -0.52 4.14
N ALA A 126 10.96 -1.80 3.81
CA ALA A 126 9.72 -2.56 3.84
C ALA A 126 9.94 -4.06 3.74
N GLY A 127 9.27 -4.82 4.62
CA GLY A 127 9.24 -6.26 4.52
C GLY A 127 8.02 -6.87 5.19
N LEU A 128 8.00 -8.20 5.21
CA LEU A 128 6.83 -8.97 5.67
C LEU A 128 6.71 -8.93 7.18
N VAL A 129 5.47 -9.01 7.67
CA VAL A 129 5.24 -9.27 9.10
C VAL A 129 5.28 -10.77 9.33
N ASP A 130 6.15 -11.22 10.22
CA ASP A 130 6.25 -12.64 10.53
C ASP A 130 5.06 -13.14 11.37
N PRO A 131 4.72 -14.45 11.30
CA PRO A 131 3.63 -15.00 12.09
C PRO A 131 3.81 -14.76 13.60
N GLY A 132 2.89 -13.99 14.20
CA GLY A 132 2.91 -13.66 15.62
C GLY A 132 3.84 -12.49 15.99
N GLU A 133 4.51 -11.88 15.00
CA GLU A 133 5.28 -10.67 15.16
C GLU A 133 4.36 -9.46 15.34
N ASP A 134 4.67 -8.58 16.29
CA ASP A 134 3.96 -7.31 16.43
C ASP A 134 4.51 -6.26 15.47
N LEU A 135 3.73 -5.20 15.25
CA LEU A 135 4.09 -4.16 14.28
C LEU A 135 5.43 -3.47 14.61
N ALA A 136 5.71 -3.23 15.89
CA ALA A 136 6.92 -2.53 16.30
C ALA A 136 8.17 -3.40 16.10
N ALA A 137 8.05 -4.69 16.40
CA ALA A 137 9.09 -5.69 16.16
C ALA A 137 9.40 -5.82 14.67
N ALA A 138 8.38 -5.94 13.81
CA ALA A 138 8.56 -5.98 12.36
C ALA A 138 9.27 -4.72 11.84
N VAL A 139 8.82 -3.53 12.26
CA VAL A 139 9.43 -2.26 11.86
C VAL A 139 10.91 -2.16 12.29
N ASP A 140 11.24 -2.51 13.54
CA ASP A 140 12.63 -2.41 14.02
C ASP A 140 13.54 -3.46 13.37
N ARG A 141 13.04 -4.68 13.11
CA ARG A 141 13.78 -5.74 12.42
C ARG A 141 14.14 -5.33 10.99
N GLU A 142 13.15 -4.96 10.19
CA GLU A 142 13.34 -4.55 8.78
C GLU A 142 14.27 -3.33 8.66
N LEU A 143 14.14 -2.34 9.54
CA LEU A 143 15.06 -1.19 9.57
C LEU A 143 16.51 -1.63 9.79
N ARG A 144 16.75 -2.54 10.74
CA ARG A 144 18.11 -3.00 11.06
C ARG A 144 18.72 -3.77 9.92
N GLU A 145 17.97 -4.73 9.37
CA GLU A 145 18.40 -5.61 8.28
C GLU A 145 18.71 -4.78 7.03
N GLU A 146 17.76 -3.99 6.54
CA GLU A 146 17.91 -3.29 5.26
C GLU A 146 18.81 -2.05 5.31
N THR A 147 18.91 -1.39 6.48
CA THR A 147 19.52 -0.05 6.55
C THR A 147 20.55 0.15 7.66
N GLY A 148 20.60 -0.71 8.68
CA GLY A 148 21.43 -0.51 9.87
C GLY A 148 20.92 0.59 10.83
N TYR A 149 19.69 1.08 10.61
CA TYR A 149 18.98 1.99 11.51
C TYR A 149 18.07 1.21 12.45
N ALA A 150 17.68 1.85 13.55
CA ALA A 150 16.70 1.34 14.50
C ALA A 150 15.78 2.45 14.96
N LEU A 151 14.66 2.08 15.58
CA LEU A 151 13.80 3.02 16.27
C LEU A 151 14.56 3.72 17.40
N ARG A 152 14.33 5.02 17.56
CA ARG A 152 14.94 5.80 18.63
C ARG A 152 14.50 5.32 20.00
N ALA A 153 15.45 4.79 20.77
CA ALA A 153 15.18 4.21 22.08
C ALA A 153 14.66 5.26 23.09
N ASP A 154 15.09 6.53 22.96
CA ASP A 154 14.70 7.61 23.85
C ASP A 154 13.24 8.08 23.67
N LEU A 155 12.59 7.71 22.56
CA LEU A 155 11.19 8.02 22.29
C LEU A 155 10.24 6.86 22.63
N GLY A 156 10.75 5.64 22.79
CA GLY A 156 9.93 4.45 23.04
C GLY A 156 8.81 4.30 22.01
N ALA A 157 7.58 4.08 22.47
CA ALA A 157 6.41 3.94 21.59
C ALA A 157 6.11 5.20 20.74
N ALA A 158 6.54 6.39 21.18
CA ALA A 158 6.35 7.63 20.41
C ALA A 158 7.28 7.73 19.20
N ALA A 159 8.21 6.77 19.03
CA ALA A 159 9.01 6.64 17.81
C ALA A 159 8.17 6.17 16.61
N LEU A 160 6.97 5.61 16.83
CA LEU A 160 6.12 5.02 15.80
C LEU A 160 4.80 5.79 15.66
N ASP A 161 4.42 6.08 14.42
CA ASP A 161 3.16 6.69 14.05
C ASP A 161 2.56 5.94 12.83
N PRO A 162 1.84 4.83 13.06
CA PRO A 162 1.21 4.07 11.98
C PRO A 162 0.02 4.82 11.40
N LEU A 163 -0.17 4.74 10.08
CA LEU A 163 -1.41 5.20 9.46
C LEU A 163 -2.63 4.45 10.05
N PRO A 164 -3.83 5.08 10.08
CA PRO A 164 -4.99 4.51 10.78
C PRO A 164 -5.46 3.13 10.27
N GLN A 165 -5.11 2.77 9.04
CA GLN A 165 -5.42 1.48 8.43
C GLN A 165 -4.27 1.03 7.54
N ALA A 166 -4.08 -0.29 7.46
CA ALA A 166 -3.27 -0.89 6.42
C ALA A 166 -3.92 -0.65 5.05
N GLY A 167 -3.10 -0.36 4.05
CA GLY A 167 -3.54 -0.18 2.66
C GLY A 167 -3.20 -1.39 1.81
N PHE A 168 -3.90 -1.57 0.69
CA PHE A 168 -3.61 -2.64 -0.26
C PHE A 168 -2.53 -2.22 -1.27
N SER A 169 -1.57 -3.10 -1.56
CA SER A 169 -0.49 -2.84 -2.53
C SER A 169 -1.03 -2.64 -3.95
N SER A 170 -2.05 -3.40 -4.36
CA SER A 170 -2.74 -3.23 -5.65
C SER A 170 -4.15 -3.85 -5.60
N THR A 171 -5.16 -3.00 -5.37
CA THR A 171 -6.57 -3.41 -5.16
C THR A 171 -7.22 -4.11 -6.35
N GLY A 172 -6.62 -4.03 -7.55
CA GLY A 172 -7.07 -4.73 -8.76
C GLY A 172 -6.24 -5.96 -9.13
N LEU A 173 -5.36 -6.42 -8.24
CA LEU A 173 -4.46 -7.55 -8.54
C LEU A 173 -4.29 -8.51 -7.36
N THR A 174 -4.09 -7.98 -6.15
CA THR A 174 -3.65 -8.75 -4.99
C THR A 174 -4.36 -8.31 -3.73
N ASP A 175 -4.47 -9.25 -2.79
CA ASP A 175 -4.95 -9.04 -1.43
C ASP A 175 -3.88 -8.50 -0.48
N GLU A 176 -2.63 -8.35 -0.92
CA GLU A 176 -1.53 -7.92 -0.05
C GLU A 176 -1.81 -6.58 0.64
N THR A 177 -1.85 -6.62 1.96
CA THR A 177 -2.00 -5.45 2.84
C THR A 177 -0.67 -5.01 3.42
N VAL A 178 -0.46 -3.69 3.48
CA VAL A 178 0.77 -3.08 3.98
C VAL A 178 0.43 -1.94 4.94
N GLN A 179 0.96 -2.05 6.16
CA GLN A 179 0.87 -0.99 7.16
C GLN A 179 1.98 0.02 6.91
N VAL A 180 1.61 1.25 6.54
CA VAL A 180 2.57 2.35 6.44
C VAL A 180 2.78 2.94 7.83
N VAL A 181 4.05 3.12 8.22
CA VAL A 181 4.43 3.60 9.55
C VAL A 181 5.46 4.71 9.44
N PHE A 182 5.15 5.89 9.96
CA PHE A 182 6.16 6.93 10.14
C PHE A 182 6.99 6.60 11.38
N ALA A 183 8.31 6.66 11.26
CA ALA A 183 9.22 6.23 12.31
C ALA A 183 10.31 7.26 12.59
N GLN A 184 10.64 7.49 13.85
CA GLN A 184 11.81 8.28 14.26
C GLN A 184 12.98 7.32 14.51
N VAL A 185 14.08 7.49 13.75
CA VAL A 185 15.15 6.50 13.70
C VAL A 185 16.54 7.08 13.93
N GLU A 186 17.46 6.22 14.36
CA GLU A 186 18.88 6.53 14.48
C GLU A 186 19.75 5.40 13.93
N ARG A 187 20.95 5.72 13.46
CA ARG A 187 21.89 4.72 12.94
C ARG A 187 22.53 3.98 14.09
N VAL A 188 22.48 2.65 14.06
CA VAL A 188 23.03 1.79 15.13
C VAL A 188 24.09 0.81 14.62
N ALA A 189 24.07 0.48 13.33
CA ALA A 189 25.00 -0.45 12.71
C ALA A 189 25.14 -0.20 11.19
N ASP A 190 25.86 -1.09 10.52
CA ASP A 190 25.82 -1.25 9.07
C ASP A 190 24.64 -2.15 8.67
N ALA A 191 24.07 -1.90 7.49
CA ALA A 191 23.01 -2.73 6.90
C ALA A 191 23.51 -4.16 6.64
N GLN A 192 22.61 -5.13 6.83
CA GLN A 192 22.84 -6.55 6.63
C GLN A 192 21.61 -7.20 5.96
N PRO A 193 21.28 -6.81 4.71
CA PRO A 193 20.16 -7.41 3.99
C PRO A 193 20.45 -8.88 3.67
N GLU A 194 19.41 -9.66 3.41
CA GLU A 194 19.57 -11.06 3.00
C GLU A 194 20.32 -11.17 1.66
N PRO A 195 21.03 -12.28 1.36
CA PRO A 195 21.86 -12.38 0.15
C PRO A 195 21.14 -12.13 -1.18
N ALA A 196 19.82 -12.33 -1.24
CA ALA A 196 19.00 -12.10 -2.43
C ALA A 196 18.45 -10.67 -2.52
N GLU A 197 18.60 -9.88 -1.45
CA GLU A 197 18.13 -8.51 -1.31
C GLU A 197 19.25 -7.53 -1.65
N LEU A 198 19.19 -7.00 -2.87
CA LEU A 198 20.14 -5.99 -3.32
C LEU A 198 19.60 -4.61 -2.95
N ILE A 199 20.05 -4.09 -1.81
CA ILE A 199 19.54 -2.87 -1.18
C ILE A 199 20.68 -1.91 -0.87
N GLU A 200 20.51 -0.64 -1.25
CA GLU A 200 21.42 0.48 -0.97
C GLU A 200 20.67 1.57 -0.18
N PRO A 201 20.88 1.69 1.15
CA PRO A 201 20.24 2.74 1.95
C PRO A 201 20.89 4.10 1.70
N PHE A 202 20.08 5.17 1.63
CA PHE A 202 20.56 6.54 1.52
C PHE A 202 19.65 7.53 2.25
N LEU A 203 20.23 8.66 2.68
CA LEU A 203 19.50 9.72 3.35
C LEU A 203 19.18 10.85 2.38
N LEU A 204 17.91 11.26 2.35
CA LEU A 204 17.41 12.38 1.57
C LEU A 204 16.96 13.50 2.51
N PRO A 205 17.65 14.66 2.54
CA PRO A 205 17.15 15.83 3.25
C PRO A 205 15.75 16.20 2.77
N ILE A 206 14.83 16.46 3.70
CA ILE A 206 13.45 16.84 3.35
C ILE A 206 13.45 18.08 2.44
N ALA A 207 14.45 18.96 2.62
CA ALA A 207 14.59 20.14 1.78
C ALA A 207 14.95 19.89 0.32
N ASP A 208 15.58 18.75 0.04
CA ASP A 208 16.00 18.36 -1.30
C ASP A 208 14.93 17.53 -2.05
N ILE A 209 13.85 17.11 -1.39
CA ILE A 209 12.82 16.26 -2.01
C ILE A 209 12.29 16.82 -3.34
N PRO A 210 11.95 18.12 -3.48
CA PRO A 210 11.48 18.65 -4.77
C PRO A 210 12.51 18.51 -5.89
N ARG A 211 13.79 18.75 -5.58
CA ARG A 211 14.90 18.60 -6.52
C ARG A 211 15.11 17.12 -6.87
N PHE A 212 15.11 16.24 -5.87
CA PHE A 212 15.20 14.80 -6.06
C PHE A 212 14.10 14.28 -6.97
N LEU A 213 12.83 14.65 -6.73
CA LEU A 213 11.71 14.24 -7.57
C LEU A 213 11.81 14.76 -9.02
N ALA A 214 12.43 15.91 -9.24
CA ALA A 214 12.60 16.50 -10.57
C ALA A 214 13.80 15.91 -11.35
N GLU A 215 14.87 15.54 -10.65
CA GLU A 215 16.15 15.14 -11.25
C GLU A 215 16.36 13.62 -11.30
N ASN A 216 15.71 12.85 -10.41
CA ASN A 216 15.89 11.40 -10.32
C ASN A 216 15.28 10.67 -11.54
N ASP A 217 16.09 9.81 -12.15
CA ASP A 217 15.71 8.96 -13.29
C ASP A 217 15.44 7.49 -12.90
N THR A 218 15.76 7.09 -11.66
CA THR A 218 15.50 5.75 -11.15
C THR A 218 13.99 5.60 -10.86
N PRO A 219 13.31 4.52 -11.28
CA PRO A 219 11.90 4.30 -10.94
C PRO A 219 11.63 4.47 -9.43
N ILE A 220 10.50 5.07 -9.07
CA ILE A 220 10.11 5.26 -7.67
C ILE A 220 8.85 4.43 -7.40
N GLY A 221 8.87 3.63 -6.34
CA GLY A 221 7.70 2.87 -5.91
C GLY A 221 6.55 3.80 -5.53
N THR A 222 5.31 3.45 -5.88
CA THR A 222 4.13 4.33 -5.72
C THR A 222 3.97 4.86 -4.29
N ARG A 223 4.20 4.03 -3.26
CA ARG A 223 4.14 4.48 -1.85
C ARG A 223 5.18 5.57 -1.56
N ALA A 224 6.43 5.35 -2.00
CA ALA A 224 7.50 6.33 -1.84
C ALA A 224 7.20 7.61 -2.60
N GLN A 225 6.77 7.52 -3.86
CA GLN A 225 6.38 8.67 -4.68
C GLN A 225 5.32 9.53 -3.98
N LEU A 226 4.22 8.92 -3.49
CA LEU A 226 3.13 9.65 -2.87
C LEU A 226 3.55 10.36 -1.56
N VAL A 227 4.35 9.68 -0.74
CA VAL A 227 4.85 10.27 0.52
C VAL A 227 5.83 11.41 0.23
N LEU A 228 6.78 11.22 -0.69
CA LEU A 228 7.72 12.26 -1.11
C LEU A 228 7.00 13.48 -1.69
N GLU A 229 6.01 13.27 -2.56
CA GLU A 229 5.15 14.33 -3.09
C GLU A 229 4.41 15.08 -1.97
N ALA A 230 3.90 14.38 -0.97
CA ALA A 230 3.25 15.01 0.18
C ALA A 230 4.21 15.89 0.99
N PHE A 231 5.46 15.45 1.20
CA PHE A 231 6.49 16.29 1.83
C PHE A 231 6.86 17.50 0.97
N ALA A 232 6.97 17.33 -0.35
CA ALA A 232 7.30 18.41 -1.27
C ALA A 232 6.21 19.51 -1.30
N ARG A 233 4.94 19.14 -1.16
CA ARG A 233 3.78 20.04 -1.27
C ARG A 233 3.36 20.72 0.03
N ARG A 234 3.81 20.25 1.20
CA ARG A 234 3.47 20.83 2.52
C ARG A 234 4.29 22.10 2.86
N ARG A 235 4.78 22.83 1.85
CA ARG A 235 5.56 24.07 1.99
C ARG A 235 4.74 25.28 1.60
#